data_AF-A0A920JC24-F1
#
_entry.id   AF-A0A920JC24-F1
#
_cell.length_a   1.000
_cell.length_b   1.000
_cell.length_c   1.000
_cell.angle_alpha   90.00
_cell.angle_beta   90.00
_cell.angle_gamma   90.00
#
_symmetry.space_group_name_H-M   'P 1'
#
loop_
_entity.id
_entity.type
_entity.pdbx_description
1 polymer ?
#
loop_
_entity_poly.entity_id
_entity_poly.type
_entity_poly.pdbx_seq_one_letter_code
_entity_poly.pdbx_strand_id
1 'polypeptide(L)'
;MVDVRSRAFDLKDLNFRENKIAHPLGKTAEGFQEISWENAFSRNFQEKISELQPTSNEGVGLVDTHASNEELYLFKKLLKGGFDSDQLFFPDVEWEQPVSDFFINSLITSDKNPNRAGARMLGLKGAKSSEEVTPKNSYWDQGLAGFRETL
;
A
#
# COMPACT_ATOMS: atom_id res chain seq x y z
N MET A 1 -22.91 -1.12 -12.14
CA MET A 1 -21.93 -0.02 -12.10
C MET A 1 -21.91 0.48 -10.66
N VAL A 2 -20.94 0.06 -9.85
CA VAL A 2 -20.86 0.46 -8.44
C VAL A 2 -19.87 1.61 -8.35
N ASP A 3 -20.36 2.76 -7.89
CA ASP A 3 -19.55 3.94 -7.64
C ASP A 3 -18.59 3.66 -6.47
N VAL A 4 -17.29 3.71 -6.74
CA VAL A 4 -16.20 3.39 -5.79
C VAL A 4 -15.76 4.64 -5.01
N ARG A 5 -16.48 5.77 -5.14
CA ARG A 5 -16.11 7.01 -4.45
C ARG A 5 -16.74 7.09 -3.05
N SER A 6 -15.88 6.95 -2.04
CA SER A 6 -16.05 7.48 -0.67
C SER A 6 -17.01 6.75 0.31
N ARG A 7 -17.00 5.41 0.37
CA ARG A 7 -17.45 4.73 1.60
C ARG A 7 -16.26 4.46 2.51
N ALA A 8 -16.18 5.18 3.62
CA ALA A 8 -15.47 4.70 4.78
C ALA A 8 -16.20 3.43 5.23
N PHE A 9 -15.59 2.25 5.05
CA PHE A 9 -16.12 1.00 5.57
C PHE A 9 -16.03 1.04 7.10
N ASP A 10 -17.12 0.72 7.80
CA ASP A 10 -17.06 0.53 9.25
C ASP A 10 -16.24 -0.75 9.54
N LEU A 11 -15.57 -0.83 10.70
CA LEU A 11 -14.88 -2.04 11.18
C LEU A 11 -15.81 -3.26 11.22
N LYS A 12 -17.11 -3.02 11.41
CA LYS A 12 -18.16 -4.04 11.29
C LYS A 12 -18.32 -4.55 9.86
N ASP A 13 -18.17 -3.67 8.88
CA ASP A 13 -18.28 -4.03 7.46
C ASP A 13 -17.08 -4.87 6.99
N LEU A 14 -15.88 -4.53 7.47
CA LEU A 14 -14.63 -5.24 7.18
C LEU A 14 -14.58 -6.66 7.79
N ASN A 15 -15.36 -6.90 8.85
CA ASN A 15 -15.47 -8.20 9.50
C ASN A 15 -16.58 -9.10 8.93
N PHE A 16 -17.35 -8.64 7.93
CA PHE A 16 -18.23 -9.54 7.20
C PHE A 16 -17.39 -10.55 6.41
N ARG A 17 -17.34 -11.78 6.93
CA ARG A 17 -16.55 -12.89 6.38
C ARG A 17 -16.78 -13.11 4.89
N GLU A 18 -17.99 -12.83 4.40
CA GLU A 18 -18.37 -13.03 3.00
C GLU A 18 -17.56 -12.16 2.02
N ASN A 19 -17.06 -10.99 2.46
CA ASN A 19 -16.26 -10.10 1.62
C ASN A 19 -14.75 -10.23 1.88
N LYS A 20 -14.35 -11.09 2.81
CA LYS A 20 -12.94 -11.26 3.17
C LYS A 20 -12.26 -12.19 2.18
N ILE A 21 -11.23 -11.68 1.51
CA ILE A 21 -10.33 -12.51 0.71
C ILE A 21 -9.53 -13.41 1.67
N ALA A 22 -9.82 -14.71 1.66
CA ALA A 22 -9.18 -15.70 2.54
C ALA A 22 -7.97 -16.40 1.89
N HIS A 23 -7.89 -16.36 0.56
CA HIS A 23 -6.86 -17.00 -0.25
C HIS A 23 -6.24 -16.00 -1.23
N PRO A 24 -4.96 -16.14 -1.58
CA PRO A 24 -4.35 -15.26 -2.57
C PRO A 24 -5.04 -15.44 -3.92
N LEU A 25 -5.13 -14.33 -4.66
CA LEU A 25 -5.78 -14.28 -5.97
C LEU A 25 -4.74 -13.96 -7.06
N GLY A 26 -4.76 -14.72 -8.15
CA GLY A 26 -3.99 -14.46 -9.36
C GLY A 26 -4.87 -13.79 -10.43
N LYS A 27 -4.31 -12.83 -11.16
CA LYS A 27 -4.99 -12.17 -12.29
C LYS A 27 -4.79 -12.99 -13.57
N THR A 28 -5.89 -13.39 -14.21
CA THR A 28 -5.93 -14.10 -15.49
C THR A 28 -6.73 -13.28 -16.53
N ALA A 29 -6.80 -13.77 -17.77
CA ALA A 29 -7.61 -13.14 -18.81
C ALA A 29 -9.12 -13.14 -18.49
N GLU A 30 -9.57 -14.08 -17.65
CA GLU A 30 -10.97 -14.28 -17.28
C GLU A 30 -11.35 -13.58 -15.96
N GLY A 31 -10.37 -12.98 -15.26
CA GLY A 31 -10.60 -12.27 -13.99
C GLY A 31 -9.61 -12.68 -12.90
N PHE A 32 -10.03 -12.59 -11.64
CA PHE A 32 -9.24 -13.04 -10.49
C PHE A 32 -9.63 -14.48 -10.12
N GLN A 33 -8.63 -15.35 -9.96
CA GLN A 33 -8.82 -16.74 -9.55
C GLN A 33 -8.00 -17.04 -8.30
N GLU A 34 -8.52 -17.88 -7.41
CA GLU A 34 -7.77 -18.34 -6.24
C GLU A 34 -6.54 -19.16 -6.66
N ILE A 35 -5.42 -18.90 -6.00
CA ILE A 35 -4.16 -19.60 -6.20
C ILE A 35 -3.60 -20.09 -4.87
N SER A 36 -2.63 -21.01 -4.91
CA SER A 36 -1.89 -21.39 -3.71
C SER A 36 -0.88 -20.31 -3.32
N TRP A 37 -0.52 -20.28 -2.04
CA TRP A 37 0.59 -19.43 -1.55
C TRP A 37 1.91 -19.71 -2.27
N GLU A 38 2.18 -20.97 -2.59
CA GLU A 38 3.35 -21.37 -3.38
C GLU A 38 3.34 -20.72 -4.77
N ASN A 39 2.19 -20.73 -5.46
CA ASN A 39 2.07 -20.09 -6.76
C ASN A 39 2.15 -18.55 -6.66
N ALA A 40 1.62 -17.96 -5.59
CA ALA A 40 1.67 -16.51 -5.38
C ALA A 40 3.11 -16.02 -5.23
N PHE A 41 3.90 -16.65 -4.36
CA PHE A 41 5.27 -16.24 -4.07
C PHE A 41 6.28 -16.75 -5.12
N SER A 42 6.34 -18.06 -5.34
CA SER A 42 7.40 -18.69 -6.12
C SER A 42 7.23 -18.46 -7.62
N ARG A 43 5.99 -18.54 -8.14
CA ARG A 43 5.74 -18.39 -9.58
C ARG A 43 5.48 -16.96 -9.99
N ASN A 44 4.54 -16.28 -9.34
CA ASN A 44 4.17 -14.94 -9.82
C ASN A 44 5.15 -13.85 -9.36
N PHE A 45 5.52 -13.83 -8.08
CA PHE A 45 6.31 -12.74 -7.54
C PHE A 45 7.80 -12.87 -7.88
N GLN A 46 8.40 -14.03 -7.61
CA GLN A 46 9.83 -14.25 -7.83
C GLN A 46 10.21 -14.25 -9.32
N GLU A 47 9.42 -14.89 -10.20
CA GLU A 47 9.70 -14.88 -11.63
C GLU A 47 9.60 -13.46 -12.20
N LYS A 48 8.58 -12.67 -11.80
CA LYS A 48 8.44 -11.29 -12.28
C LYS A 48 9.54 -10.37 -11.81
N ILE A 49 9.98 -10.48 -10.56
CA ILE A 49 11.14 -9.70 -10.09
C ILE A 49 12.40 -10.10 -10.86
N SER A 50 12.58 -11.39 -11.12
CA SER A 50 13.73 -11.90 -11.87
C SER A 50 13.72 -11.45 -13.33
N GLU A 51 12.54 -11.34 -13.95
CA GLU A 51 12.34 -10.84 -15.31
C GLU A 51 12.58 -9.33 -15.40
N LEU A 52 12.04 -8.56 -14.46
CA LEU A 52 12.10 -7.09 -14.49
C LEU A 52 13.46 -6.53 -14.05
N GLN A 53 14.18 -7.25 -13.17
CA GLN A 53 15.45 -6.81 -12.56
C GLN A 53 15.44 -5.33 -12.16
N PRO A 54 14.46 -4.89 -11.35
CA PRO A 54 14.29 -3.48 -11.01
C PRO A 54 15.52 -2.93 -10.30
N THR A 55 15.89 -1.71 -10.66
CA THR A 55 16.91 -0.95 -9.94
C THR A 55 16.37 -0.45 -8.59
N SER A 56 17.27 0.00 -7.72
CA SER A 56 16.90 0.60 -6.43
C SER A 56 15.98 1.81 -6.54
N ASN A 57 16.02 2.52 -7.68
CA ASN A 57 15.14 3.66 -7.94
C ASN A 57 13.78 3.27 -8.54
N GLU A 58 13.55 2.00 -8.86
CA GLU A 58 12.30 1.50 -9.43
C GLU A 58 11.47 0.70 -8.42
N GLY A 59 12.10 0.12 -7.40
CA GLY A 59 11.40 -0.52 -6.29
C GLY A 59 10.71 0.50 -5.39
N VAL A 60 9.40 0.71 -5.54
CA VAL A 60 8.62 1.62 -4.70
C VAL A 60 7.70 0.83 -3.77
N GLY A 61 7.72 1.17 -2.50
CA GLY A 61 6.85 0.59 -1.48
C GLY A 61 5.77 1.59 -1.02
N LEU A 62 4.54 1.08 -0.86
CA LEU A 62 3.43 1.81 -0.27
C LEU A 62 2.92 1.04 0.94
N VAL A 63 2.80 1.71 2.09
CA VAL A 63 2.28 1.12 3.32
C VAL A 63 1.15 1.96 3.90
N ASP A 64 0.20 1.28 4.53
CA ASP A 64 -0.86 1.90 5.32
C ASP A 64 -0.43 1.97 6.79
N THR A 65 -0.68 3.09 7.46
CA THR A 65 -0.27 3.26 8.89
C THR A 65 -1.33 2.70 9.84
N HIS A 66 -2.34 1.99 9.31
CA HIS A 66 -3.12 0.99 10.04
C HIS A 66 -2.34 -0.31 10.32
N ALA A 67 -1.28 -0.60 9.55
CA ALA A 67 -0.37 -1.71 9.82
C ALA A 67 0.44 -1.44 11.09
N SER A 68 0.85 -2.48 11.81
CA SER A 68 1.66 -2.34 13.03
C SER A 68 3.07 -1.83 12.74
N ASN A 69 3.75 -1.27 13.74
CA ASN A 69 5.15 -0.83 13.58
C ASN A 69 6.09 -1.97 13.17
N GLU A 70 5.81 -3.20 13.62
CA GLU A 70 6.53 -4.41 13.21
C GLU A 70 6.33 -4.72 11.73
N GLU A 71 5.09 -4.61 11.23
CA GLU A 71 4.77 -4.81 9.81
C GLU A 71 5.45 -3.74 8.94
N LEU A 72 5.42 -2.46 9.36
CA LEU A 72 6.12 -1.37 8.68
C LEU A 72 7.63 -1.62 8.64
N TYR A 73 8.22 -2.07 9.75
CA TYR A 73 9.65 -2.37 9.82
C TYR A 73 10.04 -3.57 8.94
N LEU A 74 9.25 -4.65 8.97
CA LEU A 74 9.48 -5.82 8.13
C LEU A 74 9.37 -5.47 6.65
N PHE A 75 8.40 -4.64 6.27
CA PHE A 75 8.24 -4.20 4.89
C PHE A 75 9.39 -3.31 4.43
N LYS A 76 9.88 -2.40 5.29
CA LYS A 76 11.11 -1.63 5.03
C LYS A 76 12.30 -2.55 4.78
N LYS A 77 12.48 -3.57 5.63
CA LYS A 77 13.57 -4.55 5.47
C LYS A 77 13.42 -5.37 4.19
N LEU A 78 12.20 -5.74 3.82
CA LEU A 78 11.91 -6.45 2.57
C LEU A 78 12.30 -5.60 1.36
N LEU A 79 11.91 -4.32 1.33
CA LEU A 79 12.22 -3.42 0.22
C LEU A 79 13.72 -3.17 0.10
N LYS A 80 14.40 -2.92 1.22
CA LYS A 80 15.85 -2.73 1.24
C LYS A 80 16.62 -4.00 0.88
N GLY A 81 16.21 -5.16 1.39
CA GLY A 81 16.88 -6.43 1.14
C GLY A 81 16.61 -7.00 -0.26
N GLY A 82 15.40 -6.81 -0.78
CA GLY A 82 14.99 -7.37 -2.08
C GLY A 82 15.31 -6.46 -3.27
N PHE A 83 15.27 -5.13 -3.09
CA PHE A 83 15.38 -4.16 -4.18
C PHE A 83 16.49 -3.12 -3.96
N ASP A 84 17.23 -3.17 -2.85
CA ASP A 84 18.14 -2.11 -2.39
C ASP A 84 17.50 -0.70 -2.38
N SER A 85 16.18 -0.65 -2.18
CA SER A 85 15.41 0.58 -2.23
C SER A 85 15.02 1.09 -0.85
N ASP A 86 15.15 2.41 -0.68
CA ASP A 86 14.68 3.17 0.48
C ASP A 86 13.42 4.00 0.11
N GLN A 87 12.78 3.72 -1.03
CA GLN A 87 11.59 4.43 -1.52
C GLN A 87 10.31 3.85 -0.93
N LEU A 88 10.13 4.04 0.38
CA LEU A 88 8.95 3.60 1.10
C LEU A 88 8.11 4.79 1.57
N PHE A 89 6.83 4.79 1.20
CA PHE A 89 5.92 5.89 1.45
C PHE A 89 4.66 5.45 2.21
N PHE A 90 4.09 6.38 2.99
CA PHE A 90 2.77 6.24 3.60
C PHE A 90 1.90 7.47 3.27
N PRO A 91 0.57 7.34 3.22
CA PRO A 91 -0.32 8.48 3.00
C PRO A 91 -0.30 9.43 4.20
N ASP A 92 0.25 10.64 4.02
CA ASP A 92 0.30 11.66 5.08
C ASP A 92 -0.85 12.66 4.92
N VAL A 93 -2.06 12.18 5.20
CA VAL A 93 -3.28 13.00 5.23
C VAL A 93 -3.22 13.98 6.41
N GLU A 94 -3.46 15.27 6.17
CA GLU A 94 -3.52 16.25 7.26
C GLU A 94 -4.70 15.91 8.18
N TRP A 95 -4.36 15.39 9.35
CA TRP A 95 -5.30 15.01 10.39
C TRP A 95 -4.65 15.32 11.72
N GLU A 96 -5.24 16.25 12.45
CA GLU A 96 -4.82 16.59 13.80
C GLU A 96 -5.58 15.72 14.79
N GLN A 97 -4.85 15.15 15.75
CA GLN A 97 -5.45 14.44 16.85
C GLN A 97 -6.30 15.41 17.67
N PRO A 98 -7.61 15.14 17.86
CA PRO A 98 -8.40 15.92 18.79
C PRO A 98 -7.82 15.70 20.20
N VAL A 99 -7.34 16.79 20.81
CA VAL A 99 -6.82 16.75 22.19
C VAL A 99 -8.01 16.62 23.14
N SER A 100 -8.02 15.56 23.95
CA SER A 100 -9.02 15.36 24.99
C SER A 100 -8.39 15.47 26.37
N ASP A 101 -9.08 16.13 27.30
CA ASP A 101 -8.69 16.23 28.72
C ASP A 101 -8.56 14.87 29.42
N PHE A 102 -9.15 13.82 28.84
CA PHE A 102 -9.01 12.44 29.29
C PHE A 102 -8.10 11.67 28.34
N PHE A 103 -6.94 11.24 28.84
CA PHE A 103 -5.94 10.45 28.09
C PHE A 103 -6.55 9.22 27.39
N ILE A 104 -7.52 8.57 28.03
CA ILE A 104 -8.25 7.42 27.46
C ILE A 104 -9.08 7.82 26.24
N ASN A 105 -9.73 8.98 26.27
CA ASN A 105 -10.52 9.46 25.15
C ASN A 105 -9.62 9.88 23.98
N SER A 106 -8.42 10.38 24.27
CA SER A 106 -7.38 10.46 23.26
C SER A 106 -7.14 9.04 22.71
N LEU A 107 -6.55 8.10 23.45
CA LEU A 107 -6.23 6.75 22.95
C LEU A 107 -7.36 6.03 22.16
N ILE A 108 -8.62 6.18 22.57
CA ILE A 108 -9.79 5.53 21.95
C ILE A 108 -10.26 6.26 20.68
N THR A 109 -10.12 7.59 20.60
CA THR A 109 -10.61 8.40 19.47
C THR A 109 -9.51 8.99 18.59
N SER A 110 -8.24 8.77 18.96
CA SER A 110 -7.12 9.59 18.52
C SER A 110 -6.30 9.09 17.34
N ASP A 111 -6.75 8.15 16.50
CA ASP A 111 -6.03 8.04 15.24
C ASP A 111 -6.83 7.56 14.04
N LYS A 112 -6.92 8.46 13.06
CA LYS A 112 -7.11 8.19 11.62
C LYS A 112 -6.13 7.12 11.09
N ASN A 113 -4.93 7.07 11.67
CA ASN A 113 -3.75 6.45 11.08
C ASN A 113 -2.76 6.03 12.18
N PRO A 114 -3.06 4.96 12.94
CA PRO A 114 -2.57 4.68 14.30
C PRO A 114 -1.05 4.57 14.45
N ASN A 115 -0.32 4.26 13.38
CA ASN A 115 1.13 4.05 13.42
C ASN A 115 1.92 5.11 12.63
N ARG A 116 1.36 6.30 12.40
CA ARG A 116 2.07 7.37 11.69
C ARG A 116 3.35 7.84 12.36
N ALA A 117 3.31 7.99 13.68
CA ALA A 117 4.50 8.34 14.45
C ALA A 117 5.59 7.27 14.29
N GLY A 118 5.20 5.99 14.32
CA GLY A 118 6.11 4.87 14.07
C GLY A 118 6.68 4.87 12.66
N ALA A 119 5.86 5.11 11.63
CA ALA A 119 6.31 5.26 10.25
C ALA A 119 7.38 6.37 10.10
N ARG A 120 7.15 7.54 10.73
CA ARG A 120 8.11 8.65 10.76
C ARG A 120 9.39 8.30 11.52
N MET A 121 9.29 7.62 12.66
CA MET A 121 10.47 7.14 13.41
C MET A 121 11.29 6.12 12.63
N LEU A 122 10.63 5.29 11.81
CA LEU A 122 11.25 4.35 10.89
C LEU A 122 11.83 5.04 9.63
N GLY A 123 11.64 6.36 9.47
CA GLY A 123 12.16 7.15 8.36
C GLY A 123 11.40 6.98 7.05
N LEU A 124 10.13 6.55 7.09
CA LEU A 124 9.28 6.46 5.90
C LEU A 124 8.88 7.86 5.44
N LYS A 125 8.66 8.01 4.12
CA LYS A 125 8.30 9.29 3.50
C LYS A 125 6.78 9.48 3.53
N GLY A 126 6.31 10.55 4.14
CA GLY A 126 4.90 10.93 4.05
C GLY A 126 4.60 11.53 2.68
N ALA A 127 3.67 10.93 1.93
CA ALA A 127 3.22 11.44 0.63
C ALA A 127 1.85 12.10 0.78
N LYS A 128 1.72 13.36 0.32
CA LYS A 128 0.43 14.08 0.31
C LYS A 128 -0.37 13.82 -0.97
N SER A 129 0.30 13.34 -2.01
CA SER A 129 -0.28 13.11 -3.34
C SER A 129 0.38 11.92 -4.04
N SER A 130 -0.29 11.37 -5.06
CA SER A 130 0.25 10.26 -5.86
C SER A 130 1.50 10.66 -6.65
N GLU A 131 1.59 11.93 -7.03
CA GLU A 131 2.67 12.53 -7.81
C GLU A 131 4.00 12.58 -7.04
N GLU A 132 3.95 12.52 -5.71
CA GLU A 132 5.14 12.47 -4.85
C GLU A 132 5.77 11.07 -4.77
N VAL A 133 5.02 10.04 -5.17
CA VAL A 133 5.44 8.63 -5.13
C VAL A 133 6.01 8.19 -6.48
N THR A 134 5.59 8.81 -7.59
CA THR A 134 6.04 8.43 -8.92
C THR A 134 7.50 8.87 -9.17
N PRO A 135 8.37 7.96 -9.64
CA PRO A 135 9.73 8.33 -10.05
C PRO A 135 9.65 9.32 -11.22
N LYS A 136 10.38 10.44 -11.12
CA LYS A 136 10.44 11.53 -12.13
C LYS A 136 10.93 11.11 -13.53
N ASN A 137 11.24 9.84 -13.75
CA ASN A 137 11.81 9.30 -14.98
C ASN A 137 11.17 7.96 -15.39
N SER A 138 9.86 7.81 -15.17
CA SER A 138 9.20 6.54 -15.43
C SER A 138 8.56 6.51 -16.83
N TYR A 139 8.75 5.38 -17.53
CA TYR A 139 8.13 5.02 -18.82
C TYR A 139 6.59 5.19 -18.86
N TRP A 140 5.94 5.43 -17.72
CA TRP A 140 4.50 5.65 -17.57
C TRP A 140 3.99 6.94 -18.26
N ASP A 141 4.84 7.94 -18.48
CA ASP A 141 4.45 9.14 -19.25
C ASP A 141 4.23 8.83 -20.74
N GLN A 142 4.89 7.80 -21.30
CA GLN A 142 4.70 7.40 -22.70
C GLN A 142 3.49 6.46 -22.89
N GLY A 143 3.09 5.72 -21.85
CA GLY A 143 1.93 4.82 -21.90
C GLY A 143 0.56 5.51 -21.75
N LEU A 144 0.51 6.67 -21.07
CA LEU A 144 -0.74 7.43 -20.88
C LEU A 144 -1.17 8.20 -22.14
N ALA A 145 -0.26 8.46 -23.08
CA ALA A 145 -0.61 9.04 -24.37
C ALA A 145 -1.48 8.08 -25.21
N GLY A 146 -1.22 6.77 -25.15
CA GLY A 146 -2.00 5.76 -25.89
C GLY A 146 -3.36 5.44 -25.28
N PHE A 147 -3.62 5.79 -24.02
CA PHE A 147 -4.90 5.52 -23.35
C PHE A 147 -5.90 6.66 -23.52
N ARG A 148 -5.46 7.85 -23.96
CA ARG A 148 -6.31 9.02 -24.18
C ARG A 148 -6.94 9.09 -25.58
N GLU A 149 -6.50 8.26 -26.52
CA GLU A 149 -7.01 8.26 -27.90
C GLU A 149 -8.09 7.20 -28.20
N THR A 150 -8.52 6.42 -27.19
CA THR A 150 -9.49 5.32 -27.38
C THR A 150 -10.71 5.39 -26.46
N LEU A 151 -11.14 6.59 -26.06
CA LEU A 151 -12.46 6.84 -25.48
C LEU A 151 -13.20 7.92 -26.27
#